data_AF-A0A7G8VU04-F1
#
_entry.id   AF-A0A7G8VU04-F1
#
_cell.length_a   1.000
_cell.length_b   1.000
_cell.length_c   1.000
_cell.angle_alpha   90.00
_cell.angle_beta   90.00
_cell.angle_gamma   90.00
#
_symmetry.space_group_name_H-M   'P 1'
#
loop_
_entity.id
_entity.type
_entity.pdbx_description
1 polymer ?
#
loop_
_entity_poly.entity_id
_entity_poly.type
_entity_poly.pdbx_seq_one_letter_code
_entity_poly.pdbx_strand_id
1 'polypeptide(L)'
;MFIRPLRLVSSGWTGHVPFGAWLTAVQQPRILVELGSHFGMSYAAFCQTVQNEGLNTKCYAVDTWQGDEHAGFYGDSVYNDLTAFNDKHFAGFSRLMRMTFDEATTYFEDGSVDLLHIDGLHTYEAVKHDFESWLPKLSDRAIVLFHDTNVRERDFGVWQYWAEVTKKYPGFEFDHSAGLGVLAVGPNQPAEVRKLLDLPKDQPGAKAVKEVFSSLGESVLRRWELESTRLELASKASDVERVLAQLANVDKELSTLQKDHRHAASVLSERDVLLKENQQRVAALAQVEEAHRQMTDSLSWRITKPLRAARRMFKG
;
A
#
# COMPACT_ATOMS: atom_id res chain seq x y z
N MET A 1 25.52 -19.39 -3.11
CA MET A 1 24.51 -18.90 -2.16
C MET A 1 24.25 -17.41 -2.41
N PHE A 2 23.57 -17.10 -3.51
CA PHE A 2 23.07 -15.77 -3.81
C PHE A 2 21.57 -15.92 -3.94
N ILE A 3 20.81 -15.28 -3.05
CA ILE A 3 19.36 -15.35 -3.09
C ILE A 3 18.81 -14.18 -3.90
N ARG A 4 17.96 -14.50 -4.88
CA ARG A 4 17.07 -13.52 -5.51
C ARG A 4 15.68 -13.70 -4.90
N PRO A 5 15.32 -12.96 -3.84
CA PRO A 5 14.02 -13.11 -3.19
C PRO A 5 12.84 -13.13 -4.16
N LEU A 6 11.99 -14.15 -4.04
CA LEU A 6 10.73 -14.31 -4.79
C LEU A 6 9.66 -13.33 -4.30
N ARG A 7 9.66 -13.05 -2.99
CA ARG A 7 8.82 -12.04 -2.36
C ARG A 7 9.65 -10.77 -2.14
N LEU A 8 9.14 -9.64 -2.60
CA LEU A 8 9.75 -8.32 -2.38
C LEU A 8 8.66 -7.38 -1.86
N VAL A 9 8.73 -7.07 -0.57
CA VAL A 9 7.75 -6.24 0.13
C VAL A 9 8.48 -5.29 1.08
N SER A 10 7.80 -4.22 1.51
CA SER A 10 8.37 -3.27 2.48
C SER A 10 8.68 -4.00 3.79
N SER A 11 9.93 -3.92 4.25
CA SER A 11 10.38 -4.56 5.50
C SER A 11 11.74 -4.03 5.93
N GLY A 12 11.91 -3.76 7.24
CA GLY A 12 13.21 -3.47 7.85
C GLY A 12 14.21 -4.62 7.69
N TRP A 13 13.71 -5.86 7.62
CA TRP A 13 14.51 -7.07 7.48
C TRP A 13 15.17 -7.25 6.11
N THR A 14 14.82 -6.44 5.11
CA THR A 14 15.25 -6.65 3.70
C THR A 14 16.77 -6.80 3.55
N GLY A 15 17.55 -6.04 4.32
CA GLY A 15 19.02 -6.12 4.28
C GLY A 15 19.62 -7.36 4.95
N HIS A 16 18.84 -8.13 5.71
CA HIS A 16 19.27 -9.39 6.32
C HIS A 16 18.94 -10.62 5.48
N VAL A 17 18.18 -10.47 4.38
CA VAL A 17 17.79 -11.58 3.50
C VAL A 17 18.95 -12.48 3.06
N PRO A 18 20.12 -11.95 2.62
CA PRO A 18 21.25 -12.79 2.25
C PRO A 18 21.83 -13.58 3.43
N PHE A 19 21.84 -12.99 4.63
CA PHE A 19 22.29 -13.67 5.84
C PHE A 19 21.32 -14.76 6.29
N GLY A 20 20.01 -14.47 6.29
CA GLY A 20 18.98 -15.45 6.61
C GLY A 20 19.01 -16.66 5.67
N ALA A 21 19.22 -16.41 4.37
CA ALA A 21 19.45 -17.47 3.40
C ALA A 21 20.75 -18.24 3.69
N TRP A 22 21.84 -17.54 4.02
CA TRP A 22 23.08 -18.21 4.39
C TRP A 22 22.92 -19.13 5.59
N LEU A 23 22.36 -18.60 6.66
CA LEU A 23 22.17 -19.32 7.91
C LEU A 23 21.30 -20.57 7.72
N THR A 24 20.21 -20.44 6.98
CA THR A 24 19.27 -21.55 6.75
C THR A 24 19.94 -22.72 6.05
N ALA A 25 20.74 -22.49 5.00
CA ALA A 25 21.36 -23.61 4.29
C ALA A 25 22.57 -24.22 5.03
N VAL A 26 23.29 -23.44 5.84
CA VAL A 26 24.40 -24.00 6.64
C VAL A 26 23.89 -24.74 7.87
N GLN A 27 22.80 -24.26 8.48
CA GLN A 27 22.25 -24.85 9.70
C GLN A 27 21.33 -26.04 9.43
N GLN A 28 20.64 -26.01 8.29
CA GLN A 28 19.70 -27.04 7.84
C GLN A 28 18.69 -27.41 8.95
N PRO A 29 17.83 -26.47 9.36
CA PRO A 29 16.93 -26.69 10.48
C PRO A 29 15.95 -27.81 10.15
N ARG A 30 15.63 -28.67 11.11
CA ARG A 30 14.48 -29.59 10.99
C ARG A 30 13.18 -28.82 11.12
N ILE A 31 13.11 -27.90 12.08
CA ILE A 31 11.98 -27.01 12.32
C ILE A 31 12.51 -25.57 12.39
N LEU A 32 11.90 -24.71 11.57
CA LEU A 32 12.10 -23.27 11.56
C LEU A 32 10.80 -22.59 11.97
N VAL A 33 10.88 -21.70 12.96
CA VAL A 33 9.75 -20.87 13.39
C VAL A 33 10.11 -19.39 13.32
N GLU A 34 9.20 -18.59 12.80
CA GLU A 34 9.24 -17.13 12.89
C GLU A 34 8.07 -16.62 13.74
N LEU A 35 8.36 -15.70 14.66
CA LEU A 35 7.42 -14.98 15.50
C LEU A 35 7.38 -13.53 15.03
N GLY A 36 6.22 -13.08 14.56
CA GLY A 36 6.09 -11.77 13.91
C GLY A 36 6.53 -11.86 12.45
N SER A 37 5.56 -12.12 11.57
CA SER A 37 5.84 -12.32 10.14
C SER A 37 5.39 -11.14 9.29
N HIS A 38 4.44 -10.32 9.76
CA HIS A 38 4.00 -9.12 9.05
C HIS A 38 3.73 -9.38 7.55
N PHE A 39 4.37 -8.63 6.64
CA PHE A 39 4.29 -8.86 5.19
C PHE A 39 5.08 -10.08 4.70
N GLY A 40 5.87 -10.77 5.51
CA GLY A 40 6.50 -12.06 5.20
C GLY A 40 7.80 -12.00 4.39
N MET A 41 8.56 -10.90 4.46
CA MET A 41 9.84 -10.75 3.75
C MET A 41 10.89 -11.76 4.25
N SER A 42 11.13 -11.79 5.56
CA SER A 42 12.03 -12.72 6.26
C SER A 42 11.59 -14.18 6.05
N TYR A 43 10.33 -14.49 6.38
CA TYR A 43 9.79 -15.84 6.26
C TYR A 43 9.91 -16.42 4.85
N ALA A 44 9.57 -15.63 3.83
CA ALA A 44 9.66 -16.07 2.44
C ALA A 44 11.12 -16.32 2.03
N ALA A 45 12.08 -15.53 2.53
CA ALA A 45 13.49 -15.76 2.26
C ALA A 45 14.00 -17.06 2.89
N PHE A 46 13.57 -17.38 4.10
CA PHE A 46 13.85 -18.67 4.75
C PHE A 46 13.25 -19.84 3.96
N CYS A 47 11.95 -19.78 3.67
CA CYS A 47 11.24 -20.83 2.91
C CYS A 47 11.80 -21.03 1.51
N GLN A 48 12.14 -19.93 0.81
CA GLN A 48 12.79 -20.00 -0.49
C GLN A 48 14.15 -20.71 -0.40
N THR A 49 14.91 -20.48 0.67
CA THR A 49 16.19 -21.17 0.86
C THR A 49 15.98 -22.66 1.12
N VAL A 50 15.03 -23.03 1.98
CA VAL A 50 14.64 -24.43 2.20
C VAL A 50 14.32 -25.13 0.87
N GLN A 51 13.54 -24.48 0.01
CA GLN A 51 13.19 -25.01 -1.31
C GLN A 51 14.39 -25.10 -2.25
N ASN A 52 15.21 -24.05 -2.35
CA ASN A 52 16.37 -24.00 -3.25
C ASN A 52 17.43 -25.06 -2.90
N GLU A 53 17.58 -25.34 -1.61
CA GLU A 53 18.62 -26.24 -1.08
C GLU A 53 18.07 -27.66 -0.86
N GLY A 54 16.77 -27.90 -1.14
CA GLY A 54 16.14 -29.21 -1.03
C GLY A 54 16.08 -29.75 0.41
N LEU A 55 15.95 -28.88 1.40
CA LEU A 55 15.98 -29.27 2.81
C LEU A 55 14.66 -29.90 3.24
N ASN A 56 14.73 -30.88 4.14
CA ASN A 56 13.55 -31.48 4.78
C ASN A 56 13.10 -30.67 6.01
N THR A 57 12.99 -29.35 5.85
CA THR A 57 12.65 -28.40 6.92
C THR A 57 11.15 -28.15 6.95
N LYS A 58 10.55 -28.20 8.15
CA LYS A 58 9.19 -27.69 8.37
C LYS A 58 9.26 -26.23 8.80
N CYS A 59 8.50 -25.35 8.14
CA CYS A 59 8.51 -23.92 8.41
C CYS A 59 7.17 -23.47 9.00
N TYR A 60 7.22 -22.59 10.00
CA TYR A 60 6.03 -22.03 10.63
C TYR A 60 6.20 -20.52 10.85
N ALA A 61 5.24 -19.74 10.37
CA ALA A 61 5.13 -18.32 10.66
C ALA A 61 3.99 -18.13 11.65
N VAL A 62 4.27 -17.58 12.81
CA VAL A 62 3.29 -17.34 13.86
C VAL A 62 3.10 -15.83 13.99
N ASP A 63 1.86 -15.39 13.83
CA ASP A 63 1.47 -13.99 13.96
C ASP A 63 -0.06 -13.92 14.14
N THR A 64 -0.56 -12.85 14.74
CA THR A 64 -2.01 -12.59 14.76
C THR A 64 -2.49 -11.97 13.44
N TRP A 65 -1.57 -11.32 12.72
CA TRP A 65 -1.79 -10.42 11.59
C TRP A 65 -2.81 -9.30 11.91
N GLN A 66 -2.85 -8.87 13.16
CA GLN A 66 -3.63 -7.71 13.59
C GLN A 66 -2.78 -6.44 13.70
N GLY A 67 -1.45 -6.58 13.73
CA GLY A 67 -0.51 -5.49 13.99
C GLY A 67 -0.38 -5.16 15.48
N ASP A 68 0.52 -4.23 15.79
CA ASP A 68 0.85 -3.80 17.15
C ASP A 68 1.35 -2.34 17.16
N GLU A 69 1.79 -1.84 18.32
CA GLU A 69 2.24 -0.46 18.50
C GLU A 69 3.50 -0.10 17.68
N HIS A 70 4.36 -1.07 17.36
CA HIS A 70 5.61 -0.84 16.64
C HIS A 70 5.51 -1.11 15.14
N ALA A 71 4.73 -2.11 14.74
CA ALA A 71 4.44 -2.46 13.34
C ALA A 71 3.29 -1.63 12.74
N GLY A 72 2.44 -1.05 13.58
CA GLY A 72 1.17 -0.44 13.19
C GLY A 72 0.08 -1.49 12.95
N PHE A 73 -1.19 -1.06 12.97
CA PHE A 73 -2.34 -1.92 12.71
C PHE A 73 -2.65 -2.00 11.22
N TYR A 74 -2.96 -3.20 10.74
CA TYR A 74 -3.28 -3.46 9.33
C TYR A 74 -4.42 -4.48 9.21
N GLY A 75 -5.08 -4.48 8.06
CA GLY A 75 -6.23 -5.35 7.79
C GLY A 75 -5.84 -6.73 7.28
N ASP A 76 -6.85 -7.61 7.17
CA ASP A 76 -6.73 -8.98 6.68
C ASP A 76 -6.07 -9.13 5.30
N SER A 77 -5.98 -8.07 4.51
CA SER A 77 -5.30 -8.07 3.21
C SER A 77 -3.83 -8.52 3.32
N VAL A 78 -3.15 -8.20 4.43
CA VAL A 78 -1.76 -8.61 4.67
C VAL A 78 -1.65 -10.13 4.81
N TYR A 79 -2.48 -10.71 5.68
CA TYR A 79 -2.56 -12.15 5.88
C TYR A 79 -2.97 -12.88 4.60
N ASN A 80 -4.00 -12.38 3.90
CA ASN A 80 -4.52 -13.01 2.69
C ASN A 80 -3.50 -13.01 1.55
N ASP A 81 -2.76 -11.91 1.35
CA ASP A 81 -1.68 -11.82 0.36
C ASP A 81 -0.54 -12.79 0.69
N LEU A 82 -0.09 -12.81 1.95
CA LEU A 82 0.98 -13.71 2.38
C LEU A 82 0.55 -15.18 2.28
N THR A 83 -0.69 -15.51 2.62
CA THR A 83 -1.26 -16.86 2.50
C THR A 83 -1.28 -17.31 1.05
N ALA A 84 -1.81 -16.48 0.13
CA ALA A 84 -1.83 -16.80 -1.29
C ALA A 84 -0.42 -17.01 -1.86
N PHE A 85 0.54 -16.19 -1.45
CA PHE A 85 1.94 -16.36 -1.82
C PHE A 85 2.52 -17.67 -1.26
N ASN A 86 2.33 -17.93 0.03
CA ASN A 86 2.83 -19.12 0.70
C ASN A 86 2.26 -20.40 0.08
N ASP A 87 0.96 -20.45 -0.17
CA ASP A 87 0.31 -21.64 -0.73
C ASP A 87 0.79 -21.94 -2.14
N LYS A 88 1.00 -20.88 -2.94
CA LYS A 88 1.54 -21.02 -4.30
C LYS A 88 2.97 -21.55 -4.31
N HIS A 89 3.80 -21.17 -3.36
CA HIS A 89 5.25 -21.40 -3.41
C HIS A 89 5.74 -22.51 -2.47
N PHE A 90 5.14 -22.67 -1.28
CA PHE A 90 5.72 -23.40 -0.15
C PHE A 90 4.72 -24.33 0.59
N ALA A 91 3.50 -24.55 0.07
CA ALA A 91 2.46 -25.37 0.72
C ALA A 91 2.89 -26.78 1.16
N GLY A 92 3.93 -27.35 0.55
CA GLY A 92 4.43 -28.67 0.91
C GLY A 92 5.05 -28.77 2.31
N PHE A 93 5.60 -27.68 2.84
CA PHE A 93 6.38 -27.71 4.09
C PHE A 93 6.19 -26.48 5.00
N SER A 94 5.47 -25.46 4.53
CA SER A 94 5.27 -24.19 5.23
C SER A 94 3.83 -24.01 5.72
N ARG A 95 3.65 -23.45 6.92
CA ARG A 95 2.33 -23.15 7.52
C ARG A 95 2.31 -21.76 8.16
N LEU A 96 1.27 -20.99 7.88
CA LEU A 96 0.97 -19.73 8.56
C LEU A 96 0.00 -20.00 9.71
N MET A 97 0.39 -19.69 10.95
CA MET A 97 -0.35 -19.96 12.18
C MET A 97 -0.92 -18.65 12.74
N ARG A 98 -2.20 -18.40 12.48
CA ARG A 98 -2.90 -17.17 12.89
C ARG A 98 -3.31 -17.23 14.37
N MET A 99 -2.36 -16.99 15.26
CA MET A 99 -2.49 -17.08 16.71
C MET A 99 -1.37 -16.30 17.42
N THR A 100 -1.45 -16.20 18.75
CA THR A 100 -0.37 -15.62 19.56
C THR A 100 0.83 -16.56 19.65
N PHE A 101 2.01 -16.01 19.97
CA PHE A 101 3.23 -16.81 20.12
C PHE A 101 3.12 -17.83 21.26
N ASP A 102 2.43 -17.45 22.34
CA ASP A 102 2.17 -18.31 23.51
C ASP A 102 1.32 -19.52 23.13
N GLU A 103 0.21 -19.31 22.40
CA GLU A 103 -0.65 -20.40 21.93
C GLU A 103 0.12 -21.36 21.02
N ALA A 104 0.99 -20.82 20.15
CA ALA A 104 1.76 -21.62 19.21
C ALA A 104 2.73 -22.59 19.90
N THR A 105 3.26 -22.25 21.08
CA THR A 105 4.18 -23.14 21.83
C THR A 105 3.61 -24.54 22.06
N THR A 106 2.29 -24.68 22.16
CA THR A 106 1.59 -25.96 22.40
C THR A 106 1.67 -26.93 21.22
N TYR A 107 2.00 -26.45 20.02
CA TYR A 107 2.13 -27.24 18.80
C TYR A 107 3.54 -27.78 18.56
N PHE A 108 4.51 -27.38 19.39
CA PHE A 108 5.91 -27.79 19.26
C PHE A 108 6.35 -28.66 20.43
N GLU A 109 7.02 -29.76 20.11
CA GLU A 109 7.67 -30.62 21.11
C GLU A 109 8.86 -29.89 21.73
N ASP A 110 9.15 -30.19 22.99
CA ASP A 110 10.33 -29.65 23.66
C ASP A 110 11.60 -30.11 22.93
N GLY A 111 12.57 -29.20 22.77
CA GLY A 111 13.83 -29.49 22.07
C GLY A 111 13.72 -29.74 20.56
N SER A 112 12.62 -29.33 19.90
CA SER A 112 12.37 -29.63 18.48
C SER A 112 12.72 -28.50 17.50
N VAL A 113 12.74 -27.25 17.95
CA VAL A 113 12.96 -26.05 17.11
C VAL A 113 14.46 -25.79 16.95
N ASP A 114 14.91 -25.80 15.70
CA ASP A 114 16.32 -25.66 15.34
C ASP A 114 16.68 -24.21 14.96
N LEU A 115 15.74 -23.46 14.38
CA LEU A 115 15.92 -22.04 14.06
C LEU A 115 14.66 -21.29 14.48
N LEU A 116 14.83 -20.33 15.40
CA LEU A 116 13.78 -19.42 15.83
C LEU A 116 14.14 -18.00 15.40
N HIS A 117 13.21 -17.29 14.77
CA HIS A 117 13.32 -15.87 14.46
C HIS A 117 12.28 -15.10 15.27
N ILE A 118 12.73 -14.12 16.06
CA ILE A 118 11.88 -13.26 16.88
C ILE A 118 11.92 -11.84 16.31
N ASP A 119 10.79 -11.41 15.77
CA ASP A 119 10.52 -10.07 15.21
C ASP A 119 9.08 -9.63 15.52
N GLY A 120 8.65 -9.89 16.76
CA GLY A 120 7.34 -9.51 17.31
C GLY A 120 7.33 -8.09 17.88
N LEU A 121 6.69 -7.89 19.04
CA LEU A 121 6.70 -6.59 19.70
C LEU A 121 8.08 -6.28 20.31
N HIS A 122 8.64 -5.12 19.96
CA HIS A 122 10.04 -4.79 20.26
C HIS A 122 10.32 -4.16 21.63
N THR A 123 9.40 -4.22 22.59
CA THR A 123 9.67 -3.80 23.98
C THR A 123 10.58 -4.83 24.69
N TYR A 124 11.29 -4.43 25.74
CA TYR A 124 12.18 -5.34 26.48
C TYR A 124 11.41 -6.53 27.07
N GLU A 125 10.25 -6.26 27.64
CA GLU A 125 9.40 -7.27 28.29
C GLU A 125 8.86 -8.28 27.28
N ALA A 126 8.41 -7.82 26.11
CA ALA A 126 7.84 -8.69 25.09
C ALA A 126 8.90 -9.64 24.51
N VAL A 127 10.04 -9.11 24.03
CA VAL A 127 11.09 -9.95 23.44
C VAL A 127 11.69 -10.94 24.47
N LYS A 128 11.78 -10.53 25.73
CA LYS A 128 12.21 -11.41 26.82
C LYS A 128 11.21 -12.54 27.04
N HIS A 129 9.92 -12.21 27.13
CA HIS A 129 8.85 -13.19 27.29
C HIS A 129 8.81 -14.16 26.10
N ASP A 130 8.93 -13.68 24.88
CA ASP A 130 8.96 -14.51 23.66
C ASP A 130 10.13 -15.48 23.69
N PHE A 131 11.33 -15.01 24.03
CA PHE A 131 12.48 -15.91 24.15
C PHE A 131 12.31 -16.94 25.28
N GLU A 132 11.89 -16.51 26.46
CA GLU A 132 11.80 -17.38 27.64
C GLU A 132 10.68 -18.44 27.51
N SER A 133 9.55 -18.08 26.88
CA SER A 133 8.45 -19.01 26.59
C SER A 133 8.82 -20.05 25.53
N TRP A 134 9.64 -19.66 24.55
CA TRP A 134 10.12 -20.56 23.50
C TRP A 134 11.36 -21.36 23.87
N LEU A 135 12.10 -20.95 24.90
CA LEU A 135 13.34 -21.61 25.34
C LEU A 135 13.21 -23.14 25.52
N PRO A 136 12.13 -23.70 26.13
CA PRO A 136 11.96 -25.15 26.23
C PRO A 136 11.81 -25.87 24.88
N LYS A 137 11.37 -25.17 23.84
CA LYS A 137 11.16 -25.70 22.49
C LYS A 137 12.44 -25.75 21.66
N LEU A 138 13.48 -25.04 22.09
CA LEU A 138 14.75 -24.94 21.38
C LEU A 138 15.57 -26.22 21.53
N SER A 139 16.04 -26.75 20.40
CA SER A 139 16.90 -27.94 20.36
C SER A 139 18.33 -27.67 20.83
N ASP A 140 19.11 -28.74 20.96
CA ASP A 140 20.55 -28.69 21.22
C ASP A 140 21.38 -28.10 20.06
N ARG A 141 20.74 -27.80 18.92
CA ARG A 141 21.33 -27.14 17.74
C ARG A 141 20.74 -25.76 17.48
N ALA A 142 19.92 -25.27 18.41
CA ALA A 142 19.10 -24.09 18.18
C ALA A 142 19.93 -22.82 17.98
N ILE A 143 19.53 -22.04 16.98
CA ILE A 143 19.94 -20.64 16.80
C ILE A 143 18.70 -19.78 16.92
N VAL A 144 18.81 -18.68 17.66
CA VAL A 144 17.75 -17.67 17.80
C VAL A 144 18.21 -16.37 17.15
N LEU A 145 17.37 -15.83 16.28
CA LEU A 145 17.55 -14.53 15.64
C LEU A 145 16.68 -13.50 16.35
N PHE A 146 17.28 -12.34 16.67
CA PHE A 146 16.58 -11.17 17.22
C PHE A 146 16.71 -10.02 16.24
N HIS A 147 15.60 -9.48 15.77
CA HIS A 147 15.61 -8.26 14.97
C HIS A 147 15.67 -6.98 15.83
N ASP A 148 15.98 -5.84 15.21
CA ASP A 148 15.96 -4.52 15.82
C ASP A 148 16.92 -4.34 17.02
N THR A 149 18.02 -5.11 17.07
CA THR A 149 19.02 -5.01 18.15
C THR A 149 19.78 -3.67 18.15
N ASN A 150 19.68 -2.87 17.08
CA ASN A 150 20.33 -1.57 16.95
C ASN A 150 19.37 -0.36 17.04
N VAL A 151 18.08 -0.58 17.34
CA VAL A 151 17.11 0.51 17.58
C VAL A 151 17.15 0.95 19.05
N ARG A 152 17.06 2.26 19.32
CA ARG A 152 17.18 2.86 20.68
C ARG A 152 16.06 3.84 21.03
N GLU A 153 15.09 4.01 20.15
CA GLU A 153 14.00 4.99 20.26
C GLU A 153 12.65 4.28 20.38
N ARG A 154 11.59 5.05 20.65
CA ARG A 154 10.19 4.57 20.69
C ARG A 154 9.96 3.35 21.61
N ASP A 155 10.65 3.30 22.75
CA ASP A 155 10.54 2.19 23.72
C ASP A 155 11.05 0.82 23.22
N PHE A 156 11.90 0.82 22.19
CA PHE A 156 12.56 -0.42 21.75
C PHE A 156 13.54 -0.91 22.81
N GLY A 157 13.30 -2.13 23.29
CA GLY A 157 14.07 -2.78 24.36
C GLY A 157 14.86 -4.01 23.90
N VAL A 158 14.77 -4.41 22.63
CA VAL A 158 15.46 -5.61 22.11
C VAL A 158 16.98 -5.54 22.32
N TRP A 159 17.58 -4.38 22.16
CA TRP A 159 19.00 -4.17 22.41
C TRP A 159 19.44 -4.38 23.85
N GLN A 160 18.56 -4.05 24.81
CA GLN A 160 18.83 -4.24 26.24
C GLN A 160 18.80 -5.73 26.55
N TYR A 161 17.80 -6.44 26.03
CA TYR A 161 17.69 -7.88 26.20
C TYR A 161 18.83 -8.62 25.50
N TRP A 162 19.21 -8.20 24.30
CA TRP A 162 20.37 -8.71 23.57
C TRP A 162 21.67 -8.60 24.39
N ALA A 163 21.91 -7.45 25.01
CA ALA A 163 23.07 -7.24 25.90
C ALA A 163 23.04 -8.11 27.16
N GLU A 164 21.86 -8.55 27.60
CA GLU A 164 21.69 -9.48 28.72
C GLU A 164 21.93 -10.93 28.29
N VAL A 165 21.24 -11.38 27.24
CA VAL A 165 21.21 -12.79 26.83
C VAL A 165 22.56 -13.26 26.27
N THR A 166 23.32 -12.36 25.65
CA THR A 166 24.69 -12.65 25.16
C THR A 166 25.72 -12.86 26.28
N LYS A 167 25.38 -12.59 27.54
CA LYS A 167 26.20 -12.99 28.70
C LYS A 167 26.06 -14.49 29.01
N LYS A 168 24.96 -15.12 28.57
CA LYS A 168 24.64 -16.52 28.81
C LYS A 168 24.96 -17.41 27.61
N TYR A 169 24.78 -16.90 26.39
CA TYR A 169 24.94 -17.66 25.15
C TYR A 169 25.89 -16.95 24.17
N PRO A 170 26.70 -17.68 23.39
CA PRO A 170 27.49 -17.10 22.31
C PRO A 170 26.61 -16.39 21.30
N GLY A 171 27.04 -15.22 20.83
CA GLY A 171 26.28 -14.46 19.84
C GLY A 171 27.12 -13.57 18.94
N PHE A 172 26.61 -13.37 17.73
CA PHE A 172 27.13 -12.45 16.71
C PHE A 172 26.05 -11.42 16.37
N GLU A 173 26.42 -10.16 16.10
CA GLU A 173 25.45 -9.09 15.86
C GLU A 173 25.80 -8.32 14.59
N PHE A 174 24.81 -8.07 13.74
CA PHE A 174 24.90 -7.13 12.62
C PHE A 174 24.34 -5.77 13.03
N ASP A 175 24.91 -4.70 12.48
CA ASP A 175 24.55 -3.32 12.87
C ASP A 175 23.65 -2.63 11.82
N HIS A 176 23.59 -3.17 10.60
CA HIS A 176 22.79 -2.64 9.49
C HIS A 176 21.33 -3.11 9.58
N SER A 177 20.43 -2.48 8.81
CA SER A 177 19.01 -2.87 8.74
C SER A 177 18.35 -2.97 10.12
N ALA A 178 18.56 -1.96 10.96
CA ALA A 178 18.08 -1.88 12.34
C ALA A 178 18.67 -2.92 13.32
N GLY A 179 19.52 -3.82 12.84
CA GLY A 179 20.34 -4.72 13.63
C GLY A 179 19.77 -6.14 13.68
N LEU A 180 20.68 -7.11 13.74
CA LEU A 180 20.32 -8.52 13.84
C LEU A 180 21.26 -9.26 14.78
N GLY A 181 20.72 -9.71 15.92
CA GLY A 181 21.39 -10.61 16.85
C GLY A 181 21.23 -12.08 16.43
N VAL A 182 22.33 -12.82 16.42
CA VAL A 182 22.41 -14.25 16.11
C VAL A 182 22.92 -14.98 17.34
N LEU A 183 22.04 -15.68 18.06
CA LEU A 183 22.34 -16.32 19.34
C LEU A 183 22.42 -17.85 19.18
N ALA A 184 23.52 -18.47 19.58
CA ALA A 184 23.62 -19.93 19.65
C ALA A 184 23.19 -20.43 21.03
N VAL A 185 21.96 -20.93 21.14
CA VAL A 185 21.43 -21.48 22.40
C VAL A 185 21.88 -22.94 22.58
N GLY A 186 21.82 -23.73 21.51
CA GLY A 186 22.25 -25.11 21.53
C GLY A 186 23.78 -25.28 21.45
N PRO A 187 24.40 -26.24 22.16
CA PRO A 187 25.85 -26.48 22.08
C PRO A 187 26.32 -27.06 20.73
N ASN A 188 25.42 -27.66 19.94
CA ASN A 188 25.75 -28.45 18.75
C ASN A 188 25.59 -27.65 17.45
N GLN A 189 26.40 -26.61 17.29
CA GLN A 189 26.36 -25.71 16.14
C GLN A 189 27.17 -26.22 14.92
N PRO A 190 26.69 -26.00 13.68
CA PRO A 190 27.46 -26.25 12.47
C PRO A 190 28.83 -25.56 12.50
N ALA A 191 29.83 -26.14 11.82
CA ALA A 191 31.20 -25.62 11.86
C ALA A 191 31.29 -24.17 11.34
N GLU A 192 30.51 -23.84 10.32
CA GLU A 192 30.41 -22.53 9.68
C GLU A 192 29.83 -21.49 10.64
N VAL A 193 28.80 -21.87 11.41
CA VAL A 193 28.19 -21.01 12.43
C VAL A 193 29.15 -20.80 13.60
N ARG A 194 29.85 -21.85 14.06
CA ARG A 194 30.87 -21.71 15.11
C ARG A 194 31.97 -20.75 14.68
N LYS A 195 32.48 -20.89 13.45
CA LYS A 195 33.46 -19.95 12.88
C LYS A 195 32.97 -18.50 12.91
N LEU A 196 31.69 -18.25 12.63
CA LEU A 196 31.10 -16.92 12.72
C LEU A 196 31.08 -16.40 14.16
N LEU A 197 30.62 -17.22 15.11
CA LEU A 197 30.49 -16.86 16.52
C LEU A 197 31.83 -16.67 17.23
N ASP A 198 32.86 -17.41 16.80
CA ASP A 198 34.21 -17.35 17.35
C ASP A 198 35.02 -16.15 16.82
N LEU A 199 34.49 -15.37 15.86
CA LEU A 199 35.15 -14.17 15.38
C LEU A 199 35.22 -13.12 16.50
N PRO A 200 36.43 -12.65 16.87
CA PRO A 200 36.54 -11.59 17.84
C PRO A 200 35.89 -10.31 17.30
N LYS A 201 35.01 -9.69 18.10
CA LYS A 201 34.18 -8.54 17.68
C LYS A 201 35.01 -7.37 17.13
N ASP A 202 36.19 -7.14 17.70
CA ASP A 202 37.08 -6.02 17.33
C ASP A 202 38.09 -6.35 16.22
N GLN A 203 38.00 -7.55 15.62
CA GLN A 203 38.94 -7.97 14.59
C GLN A 203 38.42 -7.76 13.16
N PRO A 204 39.33 -7.57 12.18
CA PRO A 204 38.97 -7.34 10.78
C PRO A 204 38.03 -8.40 10.18
N GLY A 205 38.12 -9.65 10.65
CA GLY A 205 37.26 -10.74 10.19
C GLY A 205 35.77 -10.51 10.50
N ALA A 206 35.42 -10.11 11.72
CA ALA A 206 34.03 -9.81 12.09
C ALA A 206 33.49 -8.66 11.24
N LYS A 207 34.28 -7.59 11.09
CA LYS A 207 33.92 -6.43 10.27
C LYS A 207 33.70 -6.81 8.81
N ALA A 208 34.58 -7.61 8.22
CA ALA A 208 34.46 -8.06 6.84
C ALA A 208 33.18 -8.87 6.61
N VAL A 209 32.79 -9.74 7.55
CA VAL A 209 31.52 -10.49 7.45
C VAL A 209 30.32 -9.53 7.47
N LYS A 210 30.29 -8.56 8.40
CA LYS A 210 29.22 -7.55 8.44
C LYS A 210 29.15 -6.74 7.15
N GLU A 211 30.30 -6.28 6.63
CA GLU A 211 30.39 -5.50 5.38
C GLU A 211 29.87 -6.32 4.17
N VAL A 212 30.23 -7.60 4.07
CA VAL A 212 29.75 -8.48 2.99
C VAL A 212 28.23 -8.65 3.04
N PHE A 213 27.67 -9.01 4.19
CA PHE A 213 26.22 -9.22 4.30
C PHE A 213 25.42 -7.92 4.18
N SER A 214 25.94 -6.81 4.69
CA SER A 214 25.36 -5.48 4.49
C SER A 214 25.33 -5.10 3.00
N SER A 215 26.46 -5.26 2.29
CA SER A 215 26.54 -4.96 0.85
C SER A 215 25.60 -5.82 0.01
N LEU A 216 25.50 -7.12 0.35
CA LEU A 216 24.53 -8.02 -0.30
C LEU A 216 23.09 -7.60 0.04
N GLY A 217 22.83 -7.19 1.27
CA GLY A 217 21.53 -6.70 1.72
C GLY A 217 21.09 -5.45 0.96
N GLU A 218 21.99 -4.48 0.79
CA GLU A 218 21.75 -3.28 -0.03
C GLU A 218 21.34 -3.63 -1.45
N SER A 219 21.91 -4.69 -2.04
CA SER A 219 21.52 -5.12 -3.39
C SER A 219 20.07 -5.63 -3.47
N VAL A 220 19.54 -6.19 -2.38
CA VAL A 220 18.14 -6.60 -2.27
C VAL A 220 17.26 -5.36 -2.07
N LEU A 221 17.67 -4.45 -1.18
CA LEU A 221 16.95 -3.20 -0.92
C LEU A 221 16.81 -2.35 -2.19
N ARG A 222 17.90 -2.11 -2.92
CA ARG A 222 17.90 -1.36 -4.19
C ARG A 222 16.96 -1.99 -5.23
N ARG A 223 16.85 -3.32 -5.24
CA ARG A 223 15.92 -4.01 -6.14
C ARG A 223 14.48 -3.78 -5.74
N TRP A 224 14.16 -3.87 -4.44
CA TRP A 224 12.82 -3.55 -3.95
C TRP A 224 12.46 -2.08 -4.25
N GLU A 225 13.36 -1.13 -3.98
CA GLU A 225 13.17 0.29 -4.31
C GLU A 225 12.90 0.49 -5.81
N LEU A 226 13.68 -0.17 -6.67
CA LEU A 226 13.51 -0.09 -8.12
C LEU A 226 12.17 -0.62 -8.58
N GLU A 227 11.75 -1.80 -8.12
CA GLU A 227 10.46 -2.39 -8.50
C GLU A 227 9.28 -1.59 -7.93
N SER A 228 9.39 -1.11 -6.68
CA SER A 228 8.38 -0.24 -6.05
C SER A 228 8.22 1.07 -6.83
N THR A 229 9.34 1.71 -7.21
CA THR A 229 9.34 2.95 -8.00
C THR A 229 8.74 2.71 -9.38
N ARG A 230 9.02 1.57 -10.03
CA ARG A 230 8.41 1.22 -11.32
C ARG A 230 6.90 1.06 -11.24
N LEU A 231 6.40 0.41 -10.20
CA LEU A 231 4.96 0.23 -9.98
C LEU A 231 4.28 1.59 -9.73
N GLU A 232 4.87 2.44 -8.89
CA GLU A 232 4.35 3.78 -8.63
C GLU A 232 4.34 4.63 -9.91
N LEU A 233 5.42 4.58 -10.70
CA LEU A 233 5.51 5.30 -11.97
C LEU A 233 4.46 4.84 -12.97
N ALA A 234 4.21 3.52 -13.07
CA ALA A 234 3.18 2.96 -13.94
C ALA A 234 1.77 3.40 -13.49
N SER A 235 1.49 3.41 -12.19
CA SER A 235 0.23 3.91 -11.65
C SER A 235 0.03 5.39 -11.97
N LYS A 236 1.05 6.22 -11.74
CA LYS A 236 1.00 7.65 -12.04
C LYS A 236 0.82 7.93 -13.54
N ALA A 237 1.46 7.15 -14.41
CA ALA A 237 1.27 7.26 -15.86
C ALA A 237 -0.18 6.99 -16.26
N SER A 238 -0.80 5.93 -15.70
CA SER A 238 -2.22 5.63 -15.91
C SER A 238 -3.15 6.75 -15.39
N ASP A 239 -2.82 7.35 -14.24
CA ASP A 239 -3.55 8.50 -13.71
C ASP A 239 -3.46 9.72 -14.62
N VAL A 240 -2.27 10.01 -15.18
CA VAL A 240 -2.08 11.09 -16.15
C VAL A 240 -2.92 10.84 -17.41
N GLU A 241 -2.90 9.63 -17.95
CA GLU A 241 -3.74 9.27 -19.12
C GLU A 241 -5.23 9.47 -18.83
N ARG A 242 -5.69 9.07 -17.64
CA ARG A 242 -7.07 9.26 -17.19
C ARG A 242 -7.45 10.74 -17.09
N VAL A 243 -6.58 11.57 -16.49
CA VAL A 243 -6.81 13.01 -16.36
C VAL A 243 -6.81 13.68 -17.73
N LEU A 244 -5.91 13.30 -18.65
CA LEU A 244 -5.89 13.83 -20.02
C LEU A 244 -7.18 13.48 -20.78
N ALA A 245 -7.70 12.26 -20.62
CA ALA A 245 -8.97 11.86 -21.21
C ALA A 245 -10.16 12.66 -20.64
N GLN A 246 -10.17 12.92 -19.33
CA GLN A 246 -11.17 13.78 -18.70
C GLN A 246 -11.09 15.22 -19.19
N LEU A 247 -9.87 15.78 -19.31
CA LEU A 247 -9.64 17.14 -19.82
C LEU A 247 -10.18 17.29 -21.25
N ALA A 248 -9.92 16.31 -22.12
CA ALA A 248 -10.43 16.32 -23.50
C ALA A 248 -11.96 16.28 -23.56
N ASN A 249 -12.62 15.57 -22.65
CA ASN A 249 -14.08 15.55 -22.56
C ASN A 249 -14.62 16.91 -22.09
N VAL A 250 -14.01 17.52 -21.07
CA VAL A 250 -14.38 18.85 -20.57
C VAL A 250 -14.21 19.91 -21.66
N ASP A 251 -13.12 19.86 -22.44
CA ASP A 251 -12.90 20.77 -23.56
C ASP A 251 -13.99 20.64 -24.64
N LYS A 252 -14.44 19.41 -24.92
CA LYS A 252 -15.53 19.16 -25.86
C LYS A 252 -16.88 19.69 -25.35
N GLU A 253 -17.18 19.48 -24.08
CA GLU A 253 -18.38 20.03 -23.44
C GLU A 253 -18.36 21.56 -23.43
N LEU A 254 -17.23 22.17 -23.07
CA LEU A 254 -17.05 23.61 -23.08
C LEU A 254 -17.23 24.20 -24.49
N SER A 255 -16.67 23.55 -25.51
CA SER A 255 -16.86 23.96 -26.91
C SER A 255 -18.33 23.90 -27.34
N THR A 256 -19.05 22.88 -26.89
CA THR A 256 -20.49 22.72 -27.16
C THR A 256 -21.28 23.83 -26.46
N LEU A 257 -21.03 24.04 -25.17
CA LEU A 257 -21.67 25.10 -24.39
C LEU A 257 -21.40 26.50 -24.96
N GLN A 258 -20.19 26.76 -25.46
CA GLN A 258 -19.85 28.01 -26.15
C GLN A 258 -20.61 28.21 -27.47
N LYS A 259 -20.94 27.12 -28.19
CA LYS A 259 -21.79 27.19 -29.40
C LYS A 259 -23.23 27.49 -29.01
N ASP A 260 -23.75 26.79 -28.02
CA ASP A 260 -25.12 26.98 -27.52
C ASP A 260 -25.32 28.39 -26.97
N HIS A 261 -24.35 28.91 -26.21
CA HIS A 261 -24.36 30.27 -25.71
C HIS A 261 -24.39 31.31 -26.85
N ARG A 262 -23.56 31.13 -27.89
CA ARG A 262 -23.56 32.01 -29.07
C ARG A 262 -24.89 31.96 -29.82
N HIS A 263 -25.47 30.77 -29.97
CA HIS A 263 -26.78 30.61 -30.60
C HIS A 263 -27.88 31.32 -29.79
N ALA A 264 -27.93 31.10 -28.47
CA ALA A 264 -28.87 31.75 -27.58
C ALA A 264 -28.74 33.29 -27.62
N ALA A 265 -27.52 33.82 -27.66
CA ALA A 265 -27.27 35.25 -27.80
C ALA A 265 -27.81 35.82 -29.13
N SER A 266 -27.67 35.08 -30.23
CA SER A 266 -28.25 35.46 -31.54
C SER A 266 -29.78 35.49 -31.49
N VAL A 267 -30.41 34.46 -30.93
CA VAL A 267 -31.87 34.38 -30.80
C VAL A 267 -32.42 35.50 -29.92
N LEU A 268 -31.73 35.85 -28.83
CA LEU A 268 -32.10 36.98 -27.98
C LEU A 268 -32.04 38.31 -28.74
N SER A 269 -30.99 38.52 -29.54
CA SER A 269 -30.87 39.72 -30.39
C SER A 269 -32.01 39.82 -31.41
N GLU A 270 -32.34 38.73 -32.11
CA GLU A 270 -33.46 38.69 -33.06
C GLU A 270 -34.80 38.98 -32.37
N ARG A 271 -35.03 38.39 -31.19
CA ARG A 271 -36.22 38.65 -30.39
C ARG A 271 -36.32 40.13 -30.00
N ASP A 272 -35.22 40.75 -29.60
CA ASP A 272 -35.22 42.16 -29.20
C ASP A 272 -35.54 43.10 -30.38
N VAL A 273 -35.09 42.76 -31.60
CA VAL A 273 -35.51 43.45 -32.84
C VAL A 273 -37.01 43.32 -33.08
N LEU A 274 -37.53 42.08 -33.04
CA LEU A 274 -38.96 41.81 -33.25
C LEU A 274 -39.85 42.50 -32.20
N LEU A 275 -39.40 42.54 -30.94
CA LEU A 275 -40.10 43.27 -29.87
C LEU A 275 -40.20 44.76 -30.18
N LYS A 276 -39.11 45.38 -30.68
CA LYS A 276 -39.10 46.79 -31.07
C LYS A 276 -40.02 47.07 -32.25
N GLU A 277 -40.01 46.22 -33.27
CA GLU A 277 -40.94 46.32 -34.41
C GLU A 277 -42.39 46.18 -33.96
N ASN A 278 -42.67 45.21 -33.07
CA ASN A 278 -44.02 45.01 -32.57
C ASN A 278 -44.50 46.21 -31.73
N GLN A 279 -43.64 46.78 -30.89
CA GLN A 279 -43.93 48.03 -30.16
C GLN A 279 -44.27 49.18 -31.13
N GLN A 280 -43.55 49.32 -32.24
CA GLN A 280 -43.85 50.33 -33.27
C GLN A 280 -45.20 50.07 -33.94
N ARG A 281 -45.52 48.81 -34.27
CA ARG A 281 -46.80 48.43 -34.87
C ARG A 281 -47.97 48.69 -33.91
N VAL A 282 -47.82 48.36 -32.63
CA VAL A 282 -48.81 48.67 -31.59
C VAL A 282 -49.03 50.17 -31.46
N ALA A 283 -47.97 50.97 -31.45
CA ALA A 283 -48.08 52.43 -31.41
C ALA A 283 -48.79 52.99 -32.66
N ALA A 284 -48.49 52.48 -33.85
CA ALA A 284 -49.14 52.87 -35.09
C ALA A 284 -50.64 52.48 -35.11
N LEU A 285 -50.98 51.28 -34.63
CA LEU A 285 -52.38 50.85 -34.49
C LEU A 285 -53.15 51.77 -33.55
N ALA A 286 -52.57 52.14 -32.41
CA ALA A 286 -53.19 53.09 -31.47
C ALA A 286 -53.46 54.47 -32.13
N GLN A 287 -52.56 54.96 -32.99
CA GLN A 287 -52.78 56.19 -33.75
C GLN A 287 -53.92 56.06 -34.77
N VAL A 288 -54.01 54.92 -35.47
CA VAL A 288 -55.10 54.65 -36.41
C VAL A 288 -56.45 54.54 -35.69
N GLU A 289 -56.49 53.85 -34.55
CA GLU A 289 -57.70 53.76 -33.71
C GLU A 289 -58.16 55.14 -33.24
N GLU A 290 -57.23 55.97 -32.78
CA GLU A 290 -57.53 57.35 -32.37
C GLU A 290 -58.03 58.21 -33.54
N ALA A 291 -57.37 58.14 -34.71
CA ALA A 291 -57.82 58.85 -35.91
C ALA A 291 -59.21 58.38 -36.38
N HIS A 292 -59.48 57.08 -36.31
CA HIS A 292 -60.78 56.50 -36.61
C HIS A 292 -61.84 56.98 -35.61
N ARG A 293 -61.50 57.05 -34.32
CA ARG A 293 -62.38 57.60 -33.27
C ARG A 293 -62.72 59.06 -33.54
N GLN A 294 -61.72 59.89 -33.80
CA GLN A 294 -61.91 61.31 -34.16
C GLN A 294 -62.76 61.48 -35.42
N MET A 295 -62.53 60.66 -36.46
CA MET A 295 -63.35 60.67 -37.66
C MET A 295 -64.80 60.28 -37.37
N THR A 296 -65.02 59.22 -36.58
CA THR A 296 -66.37 58.72 -36.27
C THR A 296 -67.16 59.64 -35.33
N ASP A 297 -66.48 60.40 -34.47
CA ASP A 297 -67.09 61.40 -33.59
C ASP A 297 -67.28 62.78 -34.27
N SER A 298 -66.71 62.99 -35.46
CA SER A 298 -66.84 64.25 -36.21
C SER A 298 -68.28 64.57 -36.65
N LEU A 299 -68.62 65.86 -36.69
CA LEU A 299 -69.94 66.36 -37.12
C LEU A 299 -70.31 65.91 -38.54
N SER A 300 -69.36 65.98 -39.48
CA SER A 300 -69.55 65.58 -40.87
C SER A 300 -69.84 64.08 -41.01
N TRP A 301 -69.16 63.22 -40.24
CA TRP A 301 -69.48 61.79 -40.20
C TRP A 301 -70.86 61.52 -39.60
N ARG A 302 -71.23 62.19 -38.51
CA ARG A 302 -72.54 62.00 -37.85
C ARG A 302 -73.71 62.45 -38.74
N ILE A 303 -73.57 63.56 -39.47
CA ILE A 303 -74.61 64.11 -40.37
C ILE A 303 -74.85 63.21 -41.60
N THR A 304 -73.79 62.60 -42.16
CA THR A 304 -73.88 61.75 -43.36
C THR A 304 -74.31 60.30 -43.08
N LYS A 305 -74.62 59.96 -41.83
CA LYS A 305 -75.04 58.62 -41.38
C LYS A 305 -76.27 58.06 -42.16
N PRO A 306 -77.34 58.82 -42.45
CA PRO A 306 -78.50 58.31 -43.19
C PRO A 306 -78.15 57.91 -44.64
N LEU A 307 -77.31 58.71 -45.32
CA LEU A 307 -76.85 58.45 -46.69
C LEU A 307 -75.96 57.20 -46.77
N ARG A 308 -75.12 56.95 -45.76
CA ARG A 308 -74.30 55.72 -45.70
C ARG A 308 -75.13 54.46 -45.44
N ALA A 309 -76.20 54.56 -44.64
CA ALA A 309 -77.12 53.46 -44.41
C ALA A 309 -77.88 53.08 -45.70
N ALA A 310 -78.39 54.08 -46.43
CA ALA A 310 -79.04 53.88 -47.72
C ALA A 310 -78.12 53.19 -48.73
N ARG A 311 -76.85 53.62 -48.86
CA ARG A 311 -75.88 53.00 -49.78
C ARG A 311 -75.58 51.52 -49.47
N ARG A 312 -75.60 51.12 -48.18
CA ARG A 312 -75.40 49.71 -47.79
C ARG A 312 -76.59 48.83 -48.15
N MET A 313 -77.81 49.37 -48.15
CA MET A 313 -79.01 48.63 -48.58
C MET A 313 -79.03 48.33 -50.09
N PHE A 314 -78.31 49.11 -50.92
CA PHE A 314 -78.20 48.90 -52.37
C PHE A 314 -76.95 48.10 -52.81
N LYS A 315 -76.14 47.63 -51.87
CA LYS A 315 -74.96 46.79 -52.13
C LYS A 315 -75.00 45.50 -51.30
N GLY A 316 -76.18 44.89 -51.24
CA GLY A 316 -76.29 43.44 -51.02
C GLY A 316 -75.86 42.70 -52.26
#